data_AF-A0A960FC98-F1
#
_entry.id   AF-A0A960FC98-F1
#
_cell.length_a   1.000
_cell.length_b   1.000
_cell.length_c   1.000
_cell.angle_alpha   90.00
_cell.angle_beta   90.00
_cell.angle_gamma   90.00
#
_symmetry.space_group_name_H-M   'P 1'
#
loop_
_entity.id
_entity.type
_entity.pdbx_description
1 polymer ?
#
loop_
_entity_poly.entity_id
_entity_poly.type
_entity_poly.pdbx_seq_one_letter_code
_entity_poly.pdbx_strand_id
1 'polypeptide(L)'
;MCLECDGYSFEEAMQALDLQIRVHGWSLTQVGTGVGAFSYTIGLLESYGHPELVVLDVVETTQQSLLRTLVSHIVEDGEVPAAMLAATGLRCLPVHEFHLRDDRFFGGWANRYGRLPLPGEVLQVVVPDSAFCECHVGAQRRLDLAAPAREYRPPNRAERRRNGRGRAG
;
A
#
# COMPACT_ATOMS: atom_id res chain seq x y z
N MET A 1 15.03 -0.55 -2.55
CA MET A 1 15.86 -0.48 -3.78
C MET A 1 15.26 -1.49 -4.76
N CYS A 2 14.94 -1.09 -5.99
CA CYS A 2 14.30 -1.98 -6.97
C CYS A 2 15.37 -2.75 -7.76
N LEU A 3 15.07 -3.94 -8.28
CA LEU A 3 16.05 -4.72 -9.05
C LEU A 3 16.58 -3.94 -10.26
N GLU A 4 15.72 -3.22 -10.97
CA GLU A 4 16.16 -2.36 -12.09
C GLU A 4 17.11 -1.23 -11.62
N CYS A 5 16.90 -0.73 -10.40
CA CYS A 5 17.76 0.26 -9.76
C CYS A 5 19.14 -0.32 -9.42
N ASP A 6 19.22 -1.63 -9.21
CA ASP A 6 20.44 -2.40 -8.94
C ASP A 6 21.12 -2.90 -10.23
N GLY A 7 20.66 -2.43 -11.40
CA GLY A 7 21.27 -2.70 -12.70
C GLY A 7 20.73 -3.94 -13.42
N TYR A 8 19.67 -4.57 -12.90
CA TYR A 8 18.98 -5.64 -13.62
C TYR A 8 18.15 -5.06 -14.77
N SER A 9 18.01 -5.81 -15.85
CA SER A 9 17.05 -5.49 -16.90
C SER A 9 15.61 -5.65 -16.41
N PHE A 10 14.68 -4.99 -17.10
CA PHE A 10 13.25 -5.16 -16.87
C PHE A 10 12.82 -6.63 -16.95
N GLU A 11 13.32 -7.38 -17.94
CA GLU A 11 13.00 -8.81 -18.09
C GLU A 11 13.47 -9.64 -16.90
N GLU A 12 14.68 -9.39 -16.40
CA GLU A 12 15.20 -10.06 -15.20
C GLU A 12 14.41 -9.70 -13.94
N ALA A 13 14.00 -8.44 -13.80
CA ALA A 13 13.16 -8.00 -12.69
C ALA A 13 11.78 -8.70 -12.72
N MET A 14 11.18 -8.85 -13.90
CA MET A 14 9.92 -9.59 -14.08
C MET A 14 10.09 -11.09 -13.84
N GLN A 15 11.20 -11.70 -14.29
CA GLN A 15 11.49 -13.11 -14.00
C GLN A 15 11.69 -13.36 -12.50
N ALA A 16 12.34 -12.43 -11.78
CA ALA A 16 12.49 -12.52 -10.34
C ALA A 16 11.15 -12.41 -9.62
N LEU A 17 10.27 -11.48 -10.04
CA LEU A 17 8.90 -11.37 -9.53
C LEU A 17 8.13 -12.68 -9.73
N ASP A 18 8.17 -13.24 -10.94
CA ASP A 18 7.51 -14.49 -11.28
C ASP A 18 8.02 -15.67 -10.45
N LEU A 19 9.31 -15.72 -10.15
CA LEU A 19 9.90 -16.76 -9.32
C LEU A 19 9.44 -16.63 -7.85
N GLN A 20 9.42 -15.41 -7.31
CA GLN A 20 8.93 -15.15 -5.96
C GLN A 20 7.47 -15.62 -5.80
N ILE A 21 6.61 -15.26 -6.75
CA ILE A 21 5.21 -15.69 -6.75
C ILE A 21 5.09 -17.20 -6.90
N ARG A 22 5.88 -17.84 -7.77
CA ARG A 22 5.86 -19.32 -7.90
C ARG A 22 6.27 -20.05 -6.62
N VAL A 23 7.21 -19.50 -5.86
CA VAL A 23 7.72 -20.14 -4.64
C VAL A 23 6.83 -19.87 -3.43
N HIS A 24 6.30 -18.65 -3.29
CA HIS A 24 5.60 -18.20 -2.09
C HIS A 24 4.10 -17.98 -2.30
N GLY A 25 3.61 -18.05 -3.54
CA GLY A 25 2.26 -17.67 -3.95
C GLY A 25 2.07 -16.16 -4.07
N TRP A 26 3.03 -15.34 -3.68
CA TRP A 26 2.93 -13.88 -3.74
C TRP A 26 4.32 -13.22 -3.71
N SER A 27 4.36 -11.93 -4.01
CA SER A 27 5.53 -11.08 -3.87
C SER A 27 5.16 -9.69 -3.37
N LEU A 28 6.09 -9.03 -2.69
CA LEU A 28 5.97 -7.65 -2.24
C LEU A 28 6.69 -6.73 -3.22
N THR A 29 5.98 -5.72 -3.73
CA THR A 29 6.55 -4.68 -4.60
C THR A 29 6.58 -3.35 -3.85
N GLN A 30 7.78 -2.80 -3.66
CA GLN A 30 8.00 -1.46 -3.11
C GLN A 30 8.12 -0.45 -4.26
N VAL A 31 7.33 0.62 -4.21
CA VAL A 31 7.37 1.72 -5.18
C VAL A 31 7.89 2.98 -4.51
N GLY A 32 8.94 3.55 -5.11
CA GLY A 32 9.61 4.75 -4.62
C GLY A 32 10.32 4.55 -3.28
N THR A 33 10.90 5.63 -2.77
CA THR A 33 11.54 5.72 -1.44
C THR A 33 11.16 7.03 -0.78
N GLY A 34 11.08 7.05 0.56
CA GLY A 34 10.76 8.26 1.32
C GLY A 34 9.31 8.73 1.19
N VAL A 35 9.09 10.04 1.02
CA VAL A 35 7.75 10.64 0.99
C VAL A 35 7.01 10.18 -0.26
N GLY A 36 5.79 9.66 -0.08
CA GLY A 36 4.98 9.14 -1.18
C GLY A 36 5.32 7.71 -1.60
N ALA A 37 6.29 7.06 -0.94
CA ALA A 37 6.56 5.64 -1.14
C ALA A 37 5.41 4.76 -0.64
N PHE A 38 5.19 3.64 -1.31
CA PHE A 38 4.16 2.68 -0.94
C PHE A 38 4.58 1.26 -1.33
N SER A 39 3.97 0.27 -0.69
CA SER A 39 4.16 -1.14 -0.99
C SER A 39 2.83 -1.77 -1.36
N TYR A 40 2.84 -2.71 -2.28
CA TYR A 40 1.70 -3.56 -2.55
C TYR A 40 2.10 -5.01 -2.85
N THR A 41 1.16 -5.91 -2.72
CA THR A 41 1.35 -7.33 -3.04
C THR A 41 0.99 -7.62 -4.50
N ILE A 42 1.60 -8.67 -5.06
CA ILE A 42 1.23 -9.25 -6.34
C ILE A 42 1.20 -10.77 -6.16
N GLY A 43 0.12 -11.42 -6.58
CA GLY A 43 -0.04 -12.87 -6.58
C GLY A 43 -1.05 -13.40 -5.56
N LEU A 44 -1.56 -12.57 -4.64
CA LEU A 44 -2.59 -13.00 -3.70
C LEU A 44 -3.88 -13.41 -4.41
N LEU A 45 -4.24 -12.67 -5.47
CA LEU A 45 -5.47 -12.94 -6.20
C LEU A 45 -5.43 -14.30 -6.90
N GLU A 46 -4.32 -14.64 -7.54
CA GLU A 46 -4.18 -15.89 -8.29
C GLU A 46 -3.92 -17.11 -7.40
N SER A 47 -3.14 -16.94 -6.33
CA SER A 47 -2.70 -18.06 -5.49
C SER A 47 -3.66 -18.37 -4.34
N TYR A 48 -4.35 -17.35 -3.81
CA TYR A 48 -5.17 -17.45 -2.61
C TYR A 48 -6.61 -16.96 -2.81
N GLY A 49 -6.97 -16.45 -3.99
CA GLY A 49 -8.31 -15.90 -4.25
C GLY A 49 -8.61 -14.62 -3.46
N HIS A 50 -7.58 -13.98 -2.90
CA HIS A 50 -7.71 -12.80 -2.06
C HIS A 50 -7.24 -11.54 -2.82
N PRO A 51 -7.95 -10.40 -2.75
CA PRO A 51 -7.48 -9.14 -3.34
C PRO A 51 -6.05 -8.77 -2.91
N GLU A 52 -5.31 -8.07 -3.76
CA GLU A 52 -4.01 -7.55 -3.35
C GLU A 52 -4.14 -6.50 -2.26
N LEU A 53 -3.09 -6.34 -1.46
CA LEU A 53 -3.02 -5.35 -0.40
C LEU A 53 -2.06 -4.23 -0.79
N VAL A 54 -2.43 -2.98 -0.53
CA VAL A 54 -1.56 -1.81 -0.67
C VAL A 54 -1.50 -0.99 0.61
N VAL A 55 -0.29 -0.61 1.04
CA VAL A 55 -0.05 0.28 2.19
C VAL A 55 0.72 1.51 1.70
N LEU A 56 0.21 2.69 2.04
CA LEU A 56 0.83 3.97 1.67
C LEU A 56 1.21 4.79 2.91
N ASP A 57 2.25 5.63 2.74
CA ASP A 57 2.59 6.79 3.57
C ASP A 57 2.95 6.50 5.04
N VAL A 58 3.21 5.24 5.39
CA VAL A 58 3.99 4.86 6.59
C VAL A 58 5.42 4.54 6.19
N VAL A 59 6.35 4.46 7.15
CA VAL A 59 7.74 4.13 6.83
C VAL A 59 7.86 2.73 6.21
N GLU A 60 8.82 2.55 5.29
CA GLU A 60 8.99 1.32 4.49
C GLU A 60 9.02 0.04 5.34
N THR A 61 9.74 0.05 6.47
CA THR A 61 9.78 -1.10 7.39
C THR A 61 8.41 -1.44 7.97
N THR A 62 7.58 -0.44 8.26
CA THR A 62 6.20 -0.63 8.70
C THR A 62 5.32 -1.13 7.55
N GLN A 63 5.49 -0.62 6.32
CA GLN A 63 4.75 -1.13 5.15
C GLN A 63 4.99 -2.63 4.97
N GLN A 64 6.26 -3.04 4.97
CA GLN A 64 6.65 -4.44 4.79
C GLN A 64 6.19 -5.32 5.96
N SER A 65 6.35 -4.87 7.21
CA SER A 65 5.93 -5.63 8.38
C SER A 65 4.41 -5.83 8.42
N LEU A 66 3.63 -4.79 8.10
CA LEU A 66 2.17 -4.88 8.01
C LEU A 66 1.74 -5.86 6.93
N LEU A 67 2.24 -5.70 5.69
CA LEU A 67 1.86 -6.57 4.59
C LEU A 67 2.23 -8.03 4.86
N ARG A 68 3.43 -8.31 5.39
CA ARG A 68 3.84 -9.67 5.74
C ARG A 68 2.94 -10.31 6.79
N THR A 69 2.54 -9.54 7.81
CA THR A 69 1.64 -10.02 8.87
C THR A 69 0.24 -10.29 8.35
N LEU A 70 -0.30 -9.42 7.50
CA LEU A 70 -1.63 -9.63 6.91
C LEU A 70 -1.62 -10.81 5.92
N VAL A 71 -0.56 -10.92 5.13
CA VAL A 71 -0.41 -12.04 4.18
C VAL A 71 -0.21 -13.37 4.90
N SER A 72 0.50 -13.45 6.03
CA SER A 72 0.62 -14.72 6.75
C SER A 72 -0.75 -15.27 7.16
N HIS A 73 -1.67 -14.41 7.60
CA HIS A 73 -3.04 -14.81 7.87
C HIS A 73 -3.81 -15.23 6.61
N ILE A 74 -3.64 -14.53 5.49
CA ILE A 74 -4.28 -14.94 4.23
C ILE A 74 -3.76 -16.32 3.78
N VAL A 75 -2.48 -16.59 3.95
CA VAL A 75 -1.86 -17.88 3.59
C VAL A 75 -2.33 -19.00 4.52
N GLU A 76 -2.42 -18.74 5.82
CA GLU A 76 -2.76 -19.74 6.84
C GLU A 76 -4.28 -19.99 6.94
N ASP A 77 -5.07 -18.92 6.91
CA ASP A 77 -6.49 -18.91 7.23
C ASP A 77 -7.38 -18.58 6.02
N GLY A 78 -6.81 -18.11 4.90
CA GLY A 78 -7.53 -17.68 3.70
C GLY A 78 -8.07 -16.25 3.76
N GLU A 79 -8.01 -15.60 4.91
CA GLU A 79 -8.53 -14.24 5.13
C GLU A 79 -7.75 -13.49 6.21
N VAL A 80 -7.91 -12.17 6.28
CA VAL A 80 -7.41 -11.37 7.39
C VAL A 80 -8.43 -11.39 8.54
N PRO A 81 -8.08 -11.84 9.76
CA PRO A 81 -9.03 -11.92 10.86
C PRO A 81 -9.61 -10.55 11.24
N ALA A 82 -10.95 -10.45 11.24
CA ALA A 82 -11.64 -9.21 11.62
C ALA A 82 -11.28 -8.75 13.05
N ALA A 83 -11.04 -9.70 13.96
CA ALA A 83 -10.62 -9.40 15.33
C ALA A 83 -9.24 -8.73 15.38
N MET A 84 -8.30 -9.13 14.51
CA MET A 84 -6.99 -8.50 14.39
C MET A 84 -7.14 -7.05 13.88
N LEU A 85 -7.92 -6.85 12.83
CA LEU A 85 -8.18 -5.52 12.26
C LEU A 85 -8.81 -4.59 13.32
N ALA A 86 -9.80 -5.08 14.05
CA ALA A 86 -10.44 -4.32 15.13
C ALA A 86 -9.47 -3.97 16.27
N ALA A 87 -8.66 -4.93 16.73
CA ALA A 87 -7.71 -4.71 17.83
C ALA A 87 -6.59 -3.72 17.47
N THR A 88 -6.19 -3.70 16.20
CA THR A 88 -5.11 -2.82 15.69
C THR A 88 -5.62 -1.49 15.14
N GLY A 89 -6.94 -1.36 14.92
CA GLY A 89 -7.53 -0.21 14.24
C GLY A 89 -7.24 -0.17 12.72
N LEU A 90 -6.67 -1.24 12.16
CA LEU A 90 -6.45 -1.38 10.72
C LEU A 90 -7.77 -1.56 9.98
N ARG A 91 -7.82 -1.06 8.74
CA ARG A 91 -8.95 -1.32 7.83
C ARG A 91 -8.43 -1.71 6.46
N CYS A 92 -9.02 -2.74 5.87
CA CYS A 92 -8.80 -3.10 4.47
C CYS A 92 -10.01 -2.63 3.67
N LEU A 93 -9.82 -1.62 2.82
CA LEU A 93 -10.90 -0.97 2.06
C LEU A 93 -10.62 -1.08 0.56
N PRO A 94 -11.64 -1.35 -0.29
CA PRO A 94 -11.43 -1.40 -1.73
C PRO A 94 -10.80 -0.12 -2.27
N VAL A 95 -9.80 -0.27 -3.13
CA VAL A 95 -9.26 0.86 -3.88
C VAL A 95 -10.35 1.37 -4.84
N HIS A 96 -10.61 2.67 -4.80
CA HIS A 96 -11.60 3.32 -5.63
C HIS A 96 -11.16 3.28 -7.10
N GLU A 97 -12.11 3.02 -8.01
CA GLU A 97 -11.88 2.87 -9.45
C GLU A 97 -11.09 4.03 -10.08
N PHE A 98 -11.22 5.24 -9.53
CA PHE A 98 -10.48 6.43 -9.95
C PHE A 98 -8.95 6.21 -9.98
N HIS A 99 -8.41 5.44 -9.02
CA HIS A 99 -6.98 5.17 -8.91
C HIS A 99 -6.51 3.94 -9.70
N LEU A 100 -7.44 3.25 -10.37
CA LEU A 100 -7.18 2.04 -11.16
C LEU A 100 -7.20 2.33 -12.68
N ARG A 101 -7.40 3.59 -13.08
CA ARG A 101 -7.54 4.00 -14.49
C ARG A 101 -6.23 4.10 -15.25
N ASP A 102 -5.11 4.13 -14.54
CA ASP A 102 -3.76 4.18 -15.10
C ASP A 102 -2.79 3.35 -14.25
N ASP A 103 -1.57 3.18 -14.76
CA ASP A 103 -0.52 2.34 -14.17
C ASP A 103 0.31 3.06 -13.09
N ARG A 104 -0.05 4.29 -12.70
CA ARG A 104 0.74 5.11 -11.75
C ARG A 104 0.95 4.44 -10.40
N PHE A 105 -0.02 3.65 -9.94
CA PHE A 105 0.07 2.92 -8.68
C PHE A 105 0.48 1.46 -8.86
N PHE A 106 0.05 0.82 -9.95
CA PHE A 106 0.12 -0.64 -10.09
C PHE A 106 0.86 -1.06 -11.37
N GLY A 107 1.95 -0.37 -11.71
CA GLY A 107 2.76 -0.68 -12.91
C GLY A 107 3.31 -2.11 -12.92
N GLY A 108 3.81 -2.61 -11.78
CA GLY A 108 4.30 -3.99 -11.67
C GLY A 108 3.20 -5.04 -11.92
N TRP A 109 1.98 -4.78 -11.44
CA TRP A 109 0.80 -5.57 -11.78
C TRP A 109 0.48 -5.51 -13.28
N ALA A 110 0.44 -4.31 -13.85
CA ALA A 110 0.12 -4.10 -15.27
C ALA A 110 1.11 -4.84 -16.18
N ASN A 111 2.40 -4.79 -15.82
CA ASN A 111 3.47 -5.49 -16.53
C ASN A 111 3.32 -7.02 -16.44
N ARG A 112 2.96 -7.55 -15.27
CA ARG A 112 2.77 -9.01 -15.08
C ARG A 112 1.54 -9.53 -15.81
N TYR A 113 0.40 -8.88 -15.63
CA TYR A 113 -0.90 -9.40 -16.07
C TYR A 113 -1.35 -8.85 -17.42
N GLY A 114 -0.63 -7.88 -18.00
CA GLY A 114 -1.01 -7.22 -19.26
C GLY A 114 -2.30 -6.39 -19.16
N ARG A 115 -2.75 -6.06 -17.95
CA ARG A 115 -3.97 -5.29 -17.68
C ARG A 115 -3.88 -4.55 -16.35
N LEU A 116 -4.67 -3.49 -16.20
CA LEU A 116 -4.85 -2.82 -14.91
C LEU A 116 -5.70 -3.65 -13.95
N PRO A 117 -5.58 -3.45 -12.62
CA PRO A 117 -6.48 -4.06 -11.65
C PRO A 117 -7.91 -3.54 -11.84
N LEU A 118 -8.89 -4.41 -11.57
CA LEU A 118 -10.31 -4.09 -11.56
C LEU A 118 -10.76 -3.69 -10.14
N PRO A 119 -11.89 -2.96 -10.01
CA PRO A 119 -12.46 -2.68 -8.70
C PRO A 119 -12.68 -3.96 -7.88
N GLY A 120 -12.18 -3.97 -6.64
CA GLY A 120 -12.24 -5.13 -5.75
C GLY A 120 -11.04 -6.08 -5.84
N GLU A 121 -10.16 -5.94 -6.83
CA GLU A 121 -8.92 -6.74 -6.92
C GLU A 121 -7.78 -6.19 -6.04
N VAL A 122 -7.93 -4.98 -5.50
CA VAL A 122 -6.96 -4.36 -4.59
C VAL A 122 -7.69 -3.71 -3.40
N LEU A 123 -7.18 -3.96 -2.20
CA LEU A 123 -7.59 -3.33 -0.95
C LEU A 123 -6.47 -2.44 -0.42
N GLN A 124 -6.80 -1.20 -0.09
CA GLN A 124 -5.94 -0.35 0.72
C GLN A 124 -6.00 -0.75 2.19
N VAL A 125 -4.84 -0.98 2.78
CA VAL A 125 -4.65 -1.09 4.22
C VAL A 125 -4.47 0.32 4.80
N VAL A 126 -5.52 0.80 5.45
CA VAL A 126 -5.57 2.09 6.14
C VAL A 126 -5.15 1.88 7.59
N VAL A 127 -4.12 2.61 8.02
CA VAL A 127 -3.61 2.57 9.40
C VAL A 127 -4.33 3.61 10.26
N PRO A 128 -4.47 3.40 11.58
CA PRO A 128 -5.09 4.39 12.45
C PRO A 128 -4.23 5.65 12.57
N ASP A 129 -4.86 6.79 12.86
CA ASP A 129 -4.15 8.07 13.03
C ASP A 129 -3.09 8.03 14.13
N SER A 130 -3.24 7.14 15.12
CA SER A 130 -2.25 6.88 16.17
C SER A 130 -0.92 6.33 15.66
N ALA A 131 -0.86 5.85 14.41
CA ALA A 131 0.38 5.44 13.74
C ALA A 131 1.20 6.65 13.25
N PHE A 132 0.66 7.87 13.31
CA PHE A 132 1.32 9.09 12.86
C PHE A 132 1.60 10.04 14.04
N CYS A 133 2.65 10.85 13.94
CA CYS A 133 2.79 12.01 14.84
C CYS A 133 1.66 13.00 14.58
N GLU A 134 1.40 13.90 15.54
CA GLU A 134 0.44 15.01 15.38
C GLU A 134 0.67 15.85 14.11
N CYS A 135 1.92 15.94 13.66
CA CYS A 135 2.31 16.61 12.42
C CYS A 135 1.84 15.93 11.13
N HIS A 136 1.57 14.63 11.17
CA HIS A 136 1.29 13.76 10.03
C HIS A 136 -0.05 13.02 10.18
N VAL A 137 -0.87 13.33 11.19
CA VAL A 137 -2.24 12.80 11.31
C VAL A 137 -3.04 13.17 10.05
N GLY A 138 -3.74 12.20 9.46
CA GLY A 138 -4.46 12.39 8.20
C GLY A 138 -3.57 12.58 6.97
N ALA A 139 -2.26 12.35 7.07
CA ALA A 139 -1.34 12.42 5.93
C ALA A 139 -1.45 11.21 4.99
N GLN A 140 -2.02 10.10 5.46
CA GLN A 140 -2.16 8.91 4.63
C GLN A 140 -3.06 9.21 3.43
N ARG A 141 -2.53 8.98 2.22
CA ARG A 141 -3.32 9.04 1.00
C ARG A 141 -4.43 8.02 1.05
N ARG A 142 -5.62 8.42 0.63
CA ARG A 142 -6.84 7.61 0.64
C ARG A 142 -7.18 7.20 -0.79
N LEU A 143 -6.68 6.04 -1.19
CA LEU A 143 -7.02 5.39 -2.46
C LEU A 143 -8.43 4.78 -2.42
N ASP A 144 -9.02 4.57 -1.25
CA ASP A 144 -10.40 4.13 -1.09
C ASP A 144 -11.44 5.24 -1.40
N LEU A 145 -10.99 6.48 -1.62
CA LEU A 145 -11.85 7.63 -1.91
C LEU A 145 -11.69 8.12 -3.35
N ALA A 146 -12.79 8.64 -3.91
CA ALA A 146 -12.86 9.28 -5.23
C ALA A 146 -12.22 10.68 -5.27
N ALA A 147 -11.01 10.82 -4.75
CA ALA A 147 -10.26 12.07 -4.73
C ALA A 147 -8.84 11.82 -5.22
N PRO A 148 -8.19 12.80 -5.88
CA PRO A 148 -6.78 12.66 -6.18
C PRO A 148 -6.04 12.40 -4.88
N ALA A 149 -5.21 11.37 -4.87
CA ALA A 149 -4.34 11.06 -3.75
C ALA A 149 -3.43 12.28 -3.54
N ARG A 150 -3.77 13.13 -2.57
CA ARG A 150 -3.04 14.38 -2.34
C ARG A 150 -1.57 14.03 -2.12
N GLU A 151 -0.67 14.62 -2.90
CA GLU A 151 0.74 14.62 -2.51
C GLU A 151 0.82 15.21 -1.10
N TYR A 152 1.41 14.46 -0.17
CA TYR A 152 1.60 14.96 1.18
C TYR A 152 2.49 16.21 1.12
N ARG A 153 1.87 17.37 1.35
CA ARG A 153 2.58 18.63 1.55
C ARG A 153 2.65 18.86 3.06
N PRO A 154 3.85 18.78 3.67
CA PRO A 154 3.96 19.06 5.09
C PRO A 154 3.45 20.46 5.41
N PRO A 155 2.62 20.64 6.45
CA PRO A 155 2.08 21.94 6.77
C PRO A 155 3.23 22.90 7.07
N ASN A 156 3.21 24.08 6.46
CA ASN A 156 4.29 25.05 6.64
C ASN A 156 4.29 25.59 8.09
N ARG A 157 5.38 26.26 8.50
CA ARG A 157 5.53 26.79 9.88
C ARG A 157 4.36 27.71 10.29
N ALA A 158 3.74 28.42 9.34
CA ALA A 158 2.61 29.30 9.61
C ALA A 158 1.30 28.52 9.84
N GLU A 159 1.06 27.45 9.08
CA GLU A 159 -0.08 26.53 9.24
C GLU A 159 -0.01 25.80 10.59
N ARG A 160 1.18 25.34 11.00
CA ARG A 160 1.38 24.74 12.34
C ARG A 160 1.04 25.70 13.48
N ARG A 161 1.42 26.98 13.35
CA ARG A 161 1.10 28.02 14.35
C ARG A 161 -0.39 28.35 14.38
N ARG A 162 -1.08 28.29 13.24
CA ARG A 162 -2.53 28.53 13.17
C ARG A 162 -3.31 27.40 13.83
N ASN A 163 -2.93 26.15 13.55
CA ASN A 163 -3.61 24.97 14.12
C ASN A 163 -3.34 24.80 15.62
N GLY A 164 -2.15 25.15 16.11
CA GLY A 164 -1.83 25.12 17.54
C GLY A 164 -2.59 26.16 18.39
N ARG A 165 -3.09 27.25 17.77
CA ARG A 165 -3.89 28.28 18.45
C ARG A 165 -5.37 27.92 18.60
N GLY A 166 -5.86 26.92 17.87
CA GLY A 166 -7.27 26.49 17.91
C GLY A 166 -7.61 25.43 18.97
N ARG A 167 -6.61 24.89 19.69
CA ARG A 167 -6.77 23.84 20.71
C ARG A 167 -6.63 24.32 22.16
N ALA A 168 -6.53 25.63 22.38
CA ALA A 168 -6.39 26.24 23.71
C ALA A 168 -7.65 27.05 24.13
N GLY A 169 -8.83 26.66 23.62
CA GLY A 169 -10.12 27.24 23.99
C GLY A 169 -11.07 26.17 24.50
#